data_AF-A0A2W2DVI5-F1
#
_entry.id   AF-A0A2W2DVI5-F1
#
_cell.length_a   1.000
_cell.length_b   1.000
_cell.length_c   1.000
_cell.angle_alpha   90.00
_cell.angle_beta   90.00
_cell.angle_gamma   90.00
#
_symmetry.space_group_name_H-M   'P 1'
#
loop_
_entity.id
_entity.type
_entity.pdbx_description
1 polymer ?
#
loop_
_entity_poly.entity_id
_entity_poly.type
_entity_poly.pdbx_seq_one_letter_code
_entity_poly.pdbx_strand_id
1 'polypeptide(L)'
;MEERSVVDTWQYVLSTHARAMCALERELGDRHGLGPSEFEVLDRIVLHDRKLRIQELCDEVHLSQSALSRVVARLERASLVTRVVCDADRRGVYVSITDEGRTRHAEALPTHRAVLEHIFTDAPALI
;
A
#
# COMPACT_ATOMS: atom_id res chain seq x y z
N MET A 1 -32.52 -11.83 19.97
CA MET A 1 -31.78 -10.57 19.74
C MET A 1 -30.37 -11.00 19.42
N GLU A 2 -30.20 -11.62 18.26
CA GLU A 2 -29.05 -12.43 17.91
C GLU A 2 -29.06 -12.49 16.37
N GLU A 3 -27.88 -12.54 15.75
CA GLU A 3 -27.72 -12.79 14.30
C GLU A 3 -27.97 -11.59 13.34
N ARG A 4 -27.86 -10.34 13.82
CA ARG A 4 -27.44 -9.24 12.93
C ARG A 4 -25.93 -9.43 12.74
N SER A 5 -25.63 -10.19 11.69
CA SER A 5 -24.80 -11.39 11.72
C SER A 5 -23.32 -11.08 11.55
N VAL A 6 -22.43 -11.98 11.96
CA VAL A 6 -21.02 -11.98 11.51
C VAL A 6 -20.93 -11.81 9.98
N VAL A 7 -21.93 -12.31 9.24
CA VAL A 7 -22.10 -12.11 7.80
C VAL A 7 -22.34 -10.64 7.42
N ASP A 8 -23.17 -9.90 8.16
CA ASP A 8 -23.45 -8.48 7.90
C ASP A 8 -22.19 -7.64 8.15
N THR A 9 -21.48 -7.92 9.24
CA THR A 9 -20.18 -7.28 9.54
C THR A 9 -19.16 -7.57 8.44
N TRP A 10 -19.08 -8.83 7.98
CA TRP A 10 -18.20 -9.21 6.89
C TRP A 10 -18.56 -8.50 5.58
N GLN A 11 -19.85 -8.41 5.23
CA GLN A 11 -20.32 -7.67 4.05
C GLN A 11 -20.03 -6.17 4.16
N TYR A 12 -20.18 -5.58 5.34
CA TYR A 12 -19.82 -4.19 5.60
C TYR A 12 -18.32 -3.96 5.38
N VAL A 13 -17.46 -4.81 5.93
CA VAL A 13 -16.00 -4.74 5.74
C VAL A 13 -15.64 -4.85 4.26
N LEU A 14 -16.17 -5.86 3.56
CA LEU A 14 -15.88 -6.06 2.13
C LEU A 14 -16.36 -4.90 1.25
N SER A 15 -17.56 -4.40 1.47
CA SER A 15 -18.11 -3.28 0.69
C SER A 15 -17.37 -1.97 0.96
N THR A 16 -16.99 -1.72 2.21
CA THR A 16 -16.21 -0.54 2.60
C THR A 16 -14.80 -0.61 2.04
N HIS A 17 -14.13 -1.76 2.14
CA HIS A 17 -12.83 -2.00 1.52
C HIS A 17 -12.89 -1.81 0.00
N ALA A 18 -13.88 -2.39 -0.70
CA ALA A 18 -14.02 -2.23 -2.14
C ALA A 18 -14.21 -0.76 -2.54
N ARG A 19 -15.05 -0.01 -1.82
CA ARG A 19 -15.22 1.44 -2.03
C ARG A 19 -13.92 2.20 -1.80
N ALA A 20 -13.18 1.88 -0.74
CA ALA A 20 -11.88 2.47 -0.44
C ALA A 20 -10.88 2.24 -1.56
N MET A 21 -10.73 0.99 -2.01
CA MET A 21 -9.79 0.66 -3.08
C MET A 21 -10.15 1.32 -4.40
N CYS A 22 -11.43 1.37 -4.78
CA CYS A 22 -11.87 2.08 -5.99
C CYS A 22 -11.61 3.59 -5.91
N ALA A 23 -11.88 4.22 -4.77
CA ALA A 23 -11.63 5.64 -4.59
C ALA A 23 -10.13 5.95 -4.58
N LEU A 24 -9.32 5.14 -3.89
CA LEU A 24 -7.87 5.28 -3.87
C LEU A 24 -7.27 5.09 -5.26
N GLU A 25 -7.69 4.08 -6.02
CA GLU A 25 -7.22 3.84 -7.39
C GLU A 25 -7.44 5.08 -8.27
N ARG A 26 -8.63 5.69 -8.19
CA ARG A 26 -8.94 6.92 -8.93
C ARG A 26 -8.12 8.12 -8.43
N GLU A 27 -8.23 8.45 -7.15
CA GLU A 27 -7.65 9.70 -6.62
C GLU A 27 -6.12 9.68 -6.60
N LEU A 28 -5.50 8.54 -6.31
CA LEU A 28 -4.04 8.39 -6.38
C LEU A 28 -3.56 8.26 -7.83
N GLY A 29 -4.30 7.54 -8.67
CA GLY A 29 -3.96 7.36 -10.07
C GLY A 29 -3.97 8.70 -10.82
N ASP A 30 -5.07 9.45 -10.71
CA ASP A 30 -5.29 10.70 -11.45
C ASP A 30 -4.34 11.81 -11.00
N ARG A 31 -4.01 11.88 -9.71
CA ARG A 31 -3.25 13.01 -9.14
C ARG A 31 -1.76 12.73 -8.99
N HIS A 32 -1.38 11.47 -8.78
CA HIS A 32 -0.02 11.10 -8.38
C HIS A 32 0.60 10.01 -9.27
N GLY A 33 -0.19 9.44 -10.19
CA GLY A 33 0.25 8.31 -11.02
C GLY A 33 0.57 7.06 -10.21
N LEU A 34 -0.08 6.90 -9.05
CA LEU A 34 0.11 5.76 -8.14
C LEU A 34 -1.20 4.98 -7.97
N GLY A 35 -1.12 3.66 -8.05
CA GLY A 35 -2.17 2.78 -7.55
C GLY A 35 -2.08 2.59 -6.03
N PRO A 36 -3.13 2.05 -5.38
CA PRO A 36 -3.17 1.85 -3.93
C PRO A 36 -2.05 0.95 -3.41
N SER A 37 -1.75 -0.14 -4.11
CA SER A 37 -0.65 -1.05 -3.72
C SER A 37 0.73 -0.42 -3.90
N GLU A 38 0.90 0.47 -4.90
CA GLU A 38 2.15 1.21 -5.09
C GLU A 38 2.36 2.19 -3.93
N PHE A 39 1.31 2.91 -3.54
CA PHE A 39 1.33 3.76 -2.37
C PHE A 39 1.61 2.97 -1.08
N GLU A 40 0.93 1.85 -0.85
CA GLU A 40 1.14 1.00 0.34
C GLU A 40 2.60 0.55 0.47
N VAL A 41 3.22 0.13 -0.63
CA VAL A 41 4.64 -0.25 -0.64
C VAL A 41 5.55 0.93 -0.31
N LEU A 42 5.29 2.12 -0.89
CA LEU A 42 6.06 3.32 -0.55
C LEU A 42 5.87 3.72 0.92
N ASP A 43 4.64 3.68 1.43
CA ASP A 43 4.30 4.01 2.81
C ASP A 43 5.06 3.13 3.80
N ARG A 44 5.15 1.82 3.54
CA ARG A 44 5.94 0.89 4.36
C ARG A 44 7.44 1.18 4.31
N ILE A 45 8.00 1.41 3.12
CA ILE A 45 9.44 1.71 3.01
C ILE A 45 9.79 3.03 3.72
N VAL A 46 8.95 4.06 3.60
CA VAL A 46 9.14 5.35 4.30
C VAL A 46 9.03 5.18 5.81
N LEU A 47 8.06 4.40 6.30
CA LEU A 47 7.87 4.17 7.73
C LEU A 47 9.10 3.55 8.39
N HIS A 48 9.75 2.59 7.72
CA HIS A 48 10.97 1.95 8.23
C HIS A 48 12.24 2.78 8.04
N ASP A 49 12.23 3.72 7.08
CA ASP A 49 13.34 4.60 6.73
C ASP A 49 14.69 3.88 6.47
N ARG A 50 14.62 2.63 6.00
CA ARG A 50 15.78 1.79 5.69
C ARG A 50 15.52 0.91 4.48
N LYS A 51 16.56 0.22 4.00
CA LYS A 51 16.39 -0.83 2.99
C LYS A 51 15.64 -2.01 3.61
N LEU A 52 14.64 -2.53 2.88
CA LEU A 52 13.83 -3.67 3.30
C LEU A 52 14.05 -4.85 2.36
N ARG A 53 14.16 -6.08 2.89
CA ARG A 53 14.06 -7.28 2.06
C ARG A 53 12.65 -7.37 1.48
N ILE A 54 12.52 -7.90 0.27
CA ILE A 54 11.20 -8.20 -0.32
C ILE A 54 10.35 -9.08 0.62
N GLN A 55 10.96 -10.00 1.36
CA GLN A 55 10.25 -10.84 2.33
C GLN A 55 9.70 -10.03 3.51
N GLU A 56 10.48 -9.09 4.08
CA GLU A 56 9.98 -8.19 5.13
C GLU A 56 8.78 -7.37 4.61
N LEU A 57 8.86 -6.90 3.36
CA LEU A 57 7.73 -6.19 2.74
C LEU A 57 6.51 -7.08 2.53
N CYS A 58 6.68 -8.36 2.13
CA CYS A 58 5.56 -9.30 1.97
C CYS A 58 4.77 -9.48 3.27
N ASP A 59 5.45 -9.47 4.42
CA ASP A 59 4.81 -9.71 5.72
C ASP A 59 4.00 -8.50 6.20
N GLU A 60 4.27 -7.31 5.66
CA GLU A 60 3.62 -6.06 6.08
C GLU A 60 2.55 -5.54 5.12
N VAL A 61 2.55 -6.03 3.88
CA VAL A 61 1.57 -5.64 2.85
C VAL A 61 0.64 -6.80 2.55
N HIS A 62 -0.61 -6.49 2.20
CA HIS A 62 -1.61 -7.52 1.91
C HIS A 62 -1.50 -8.06 0.46
N LEU A 63 -0.28 -8.39 0.02
CA LEU A 63 0.01 -8.84 -1.34
C LEU A 63 0.72 -10.19 -1.35
N SER A 64 0.40 -11.03 -2.32
CA SER A 64 1.24 -12.19 -2.62
C SER A 64 2.63 -11.74 -3.08
N GLN A 65 3.65 -12.57 -2.88
CA GLN A 65 5.02 -12.29 -3.32
C GLN A 65 5.11 -11.93 -4.82
N SER A 66 4.34 -12.62 -5.66
CA SER A 66 4.27 -12.34 -7.11
C SER A 66 3.57 -11.02 -7.42
N ALA A 67 2.59 -10.60 -6.61
CA ALA A 67 1.96 -9.28 -6.74
C ALA A 67 2.93 -8.18 -6.28
N LEU A 68 3.56 -8.32 -5.11
CA LEU A 68 4.56 -7.38 -4.63
C LEU A 68 5.72 -7.21 -5.61
N SER A 69 6.25 -8.29 -6.17
CA SER A 69 7.35 -8.24 -7.14
C SER A 69 6.99 -7.40 -8.38
N ARG A 70 5.74 -7.45 -8.83
CA ARG A 70 5.22 -6.63 -9.94
C ARG A 70 5.05 -5.18 -9.54
N VAL A 71 4.55 -4.90 -8.34
CA VAL A 71 4.43 -3.53 -7.80
C VAL A 71 5.80 -2.87 -7.68
N VAL A 72 6.77 -3.54 -7.05
CA VAL A 72 8.15 -3.05 -6.95
C VAL A 72 8.73 -2.80 -8.36
N ALA A 73 8.36 -3.60 -9.37
CA ALA A 73 8.90 -3.43 -10.73
C ALA A 73 8.32 -2.18 -11.41
N ARG A 74 7.06 -1.87 -11.13
CA ARG A 74 6.41 -0.64 -11.59
C ARG A 74 7.05 0.58 -10.92
N LEU A 75 7.22 0.54 -9.60
CA LEU A 75 7.86 1.60 -8.83
C LEU A 75 9.30 1.85 -9.28
N GLU A 76 10.07 0.79 -9.54
CA GLU A 76 11.46 0.89 -10.01
C GLU A 76 11.53 1.49 -11.42
N ARG A 77 10.64 1.07 -12.34
CA ARG A 77 10.53 1.70 -13.67
C ARG A 77 10.14 3.17 -13.60
N ALA A 78 9.37 3.56 -12.58
CA ALA A 78 9.02 4.95 -12.30
C ALA A 78 10.11 5.70 -11.50
N SER A 79 11.28 5.09 -11.27
CA SER A 79 12.41 5.64 -10.50
C SER A 79 12.09 6.00 -9.05
N LEU A 80 11.05 5.38 -8.47
CA LEU A 80 10.61 5.64 -7.08
C LEU A 80 11.29 4.77 -6.05
N VAL A 81 11.75 3.60 -6.48
CA VAL A 81 12.50 2.67 -5.64
C VAL A 81 13.66 2.12 -6.45
N THR A 82 14.64 1.59 -5.73
CA THR A 82 15.77 0.86 -6.29
C THR A 82 15.80 -0.53 -5.70
N ARG A 83 16.11 -1.54 -6.53
CA ARG A 83 16.44 -2.88 -6.05
C ARG A 83 17.94 -3.06 -5.97
N VAL A 84 18.39 -3.66 -4.86
CA VAL A 84 19.78 -4.05 -4.69
C VAL A 84 19.84 -5.54 -4.35
N VAL A 85 20.56 -6.30 -5.18
CA VAL A 85 20.94 -7.67 -4.86
C VAL A 85 22.13 -7.61 -3.92
N CYS A 86 22.05 -8.28 -2.77
CA CYS A 86 23.16 -8.32 -1.84
C CYS A 86 24.24 -9.30 -2.34
N ASP A 87 25.47 -8.84 -2.52
CA ASP A 87 26.59 -9.68 -2.96
C ASP A 87 26.99 -10.74 -1.92
N ALA A 88 26.77 -10.45 -0.63
CA ALA A 88 27.09 -11.34 0.49
C ALA A 88 26.02 -12.42 0.73
N ASP A 89 24.77 -12.14 0.38
CA ASP A 89 23.63 -13.05 0.47
C ASP A 89 22.84 -12.99 -0.84
N ARG A 90 23.33 -13.71 -1.86
CA ARG A 90 22.80 -13.72 -3.24
C ARG A 90 21.34 -14.20 -3.33
N ARG A 91 20.70 -14.55 -2.22
CA ARG A 91 19.29 -14.96 -2.14
C ARG A 91 18.36 -13.80 -1.75
N GLY A 92 18.90 -12.68 -1.25
CA GLY A 92 18.10 -11.55 -0.76
C GLY A 92 18.04 -10.38 -1.74
N VAL A 93 16.83 -10.03 -2.18
CA VAL A 93 16.55 -8.77 -2.90
C VAL A 93 16.08 -7.73 -1.89
N TYR A 94 16.80 -6.61 -1.85
CA TYR A 94 16.43 -5.45 -1.04
C TYR A 94 15.80 -4.36 -1.91
N VAL A 95 14.88 -3.62 -1.31
CA VAL A 95 14.22 -2.47 -1.91
C VAL A 95 14.50 -1.25 -1.04
N SER A 96 14.83 -0.14 -1.68
CA SER A 96 14.97 1.17 -1.02
C SER A 96 14.27 2.26 -1.80
N ILE A 97 13.67 3.20 -1.08
CA ILE A 97 13.03 4.36 -1.70
C ILE A 97 14.07 5.37 -2.19
N THR A 98 13.81 6.02 -3.32
CA THR A 98 14.60 7.13 -3.83
C THR A 98 14.09 8.46 -3.28
N ASP A 99 14.84 9.56 -3.48
CA ASP A 99 14.38 10.90 -3.08
C ASP A 99 13.10 11.31 -3.84
N GLU A 100 13.01 10.94 -5.12
CA GLU A 100 11.81 11.09 -5.94
C GLU A 100 10.64 10.26 -5.37
N GLY A 101 10.90 9.01 -4.94
CA GLY A 101 9.92 8.17 -4.24
C GLY A 101 9.39 8.79 -2.96
N ARG A 102 10.27 9.38 -2.15
CA ARG A 102 9.88 10.08 -0.91
C ARG A 102 9.03 11.30 -1.21
N THR A 103 9.40 12.08 -2.22
CA THR A 103 8.64 13.26 -2.65
C THR A 103 7.25 12.86 -3.13
N ARG A 104 7.16 11.87 -4.02
CA ARG A 104 5.88 11.32 -4.52
C ARG A 104 5.00 10.80 -3.39
N HIS A 105 5.58 10.07 -2.43
CA HIS A 105 4.84 9.57 -1.26
C HIS A 105 4.30 10.72 -0.41
N ALA A 106 5.12 11.73 -0.11
CA ALA A 106 4.72 12.88 0.69
C ALA A 106 3.58 13.68 0.03
N GLU A 107 3.60 13.82 -1.30
CA GLU A 107 2.51 14.46 -2.06
C GLU A 107 1.23 13.63 -2.09
N ALA A 108 1.35 12.30 -2.17
CA ALA A 108 0.22 11.37 -2.23
C ALA A 108 -0.44 11.12 -0.86
N LEU A 109 0.31 11.22 0.23
CA LEU A 109 -0.13 10.88 1.58
C LEU A 109 -1.39 11.65 2.01
N PRO A 110 -1.50 12.98 1.84
CA PRO A 110 -2.73 13.71 2.16
C PRO A 110 -3.95 13.22 1.37
N THR A 111 -3.80 12.90 0.08
CA THR A 111 -4.88 12.34 -0.75
C THR A 111 -5.34 11.00 -0.20
N HIS A 112 -4.41 10.10 0.11
CA HIS A 112 -4.72 8.80 0.69
C HIS A 112 -5.50 8.94 2.01
N ARG A 113 -5.03 9.81 2.92
CA ARG A 113 -5.71 10.03 4.22
C ARG A 113 -7.10 10.62 4.04
N ALA A 114 -7.27 11.62 3.18
CA ALA A 114 -8.58 12.23 2.91
C ALA A 114 -9.58 11.21 2.33
N VAL A 115 -9.15 10.32 1.44
CA VAL A 115 -10.01 9.26 0.88
C VAL A 115 -10.45 8.29 1.97
N LEU A 116 -9.52 7.83 2.81
CA LEU A 116 -9.86 6.93 3.91
C LEU A 116 -10.76 7.61 4.94
N GLU A 117 -10.45 8.84 5.35
CA GLU A 117 -11.29 9.61 6.26
C GLU A 117 -12.72 9.72 5.73
N HIS A 118 -12.90 10.13 4.47
CA HIS A 118 -14.21 10.25 3.85
C HIS A 118 -15.01 8.94 3.85
N ILE A 119 -14.34 7.80 3.64
CA ILE A 119 -15.00 6.49 3.52
C ILE A 119 -15.32 5.88 4.88
N PHE A 120 -14.47 6.11 5.88
CA PHE A 120 -14.58 5.52 7.21
C PHE A 120 -15.19 6.46 8.26
N THR A 121 -15.59 7.70 7.90
CA THR A 121 -16.24 8.64 8.85
C THR A 121 -17.52 8.08 9.47
N ASP A 122 -18.30 7.29 8.72
CA ASP A 122 -19.53 6.66 9.21
C ASP A 122 -19.31 5.21 9.69
N ALA A 123 -18.08 4.83 10.01
CA ALA A 123 -17.80 3.45 10.44
C ALA A 123 -18.45 3.15 11.80
N PRO A 124 -19.17 2.02 11.93
CA PRO A 124 -19.66 1.59 13.23
C PRO A 124 -18.46 1.38 14.17
N ALA A 125 -18.65 1.66 15.45
CA ALA A 125 -17.64 1.36 16.46
C ALA A 125 -17.28 -0.13 16.36
N LEU A 126 -16.04 -0.42 15.94
CA LEU A 126 -15.52 -1.78 15.88
C LEU A 126 -15.48 -2.29 17.33
N ILE A 127 -16.18 -3.41 17.57
CA ILE A 127 -16.32 -4.07 18.88
C ILE A 127 -14.98 -4.68 19.30
#